data_AF-A0A4Q3EC72-F1
#
_entry.id   AF-A0A4Q3EC72-F1
#
_cell.length_a   1.000
_cell.length_b   1.000
_cell.length_c   1.000
_cell.angle_alpha   90.00
_cell.angle_beta   90.00
_cell.angle_gamma   90.00
#
_symmetry.space_group_name_H-M   'P 1'
#
loop_
_entity.id
_entity.type
_entity.pdbx_description
1 polymer ?
#
loop_
_entity_poly.entity_id
_entity_poly.type
_entity_poly.pdbx_seq_one_letter_code
_entity_poly.pdbx_strand_id
1 'polypeptide(L)'
;EFYKRKSEAIAQQAFPVLKDVLNTRGSQVEQIVVPFTDGVHGIQVAVQLKKAVESKGQEVFKAFEKNVTLYLIDDAWKEHLREMDELKQSVQNAVYEQKDPLLVYKFEAFELFRQMLATVNKELVSFLFRGGIPVQQQPDEIREAKPQPRTDFKNVKTSKAELVHEGAGGVPVDDTRELQRSTPVRVEQKIGRNDPCPCGSGKKYKNCHGVGMA
;
A
#
# COMPACT_ATOMS: atom_id res chain seq x y z
N GLU A 1 -4.42 35.99 -10.66
CA GLU A 1 -3.25 36.08 -11.57
C GLU A 1 -2.51 34.74 -11.67
N PHE A 2 -1.87 34.25 -10.60
CA PHE A 2 -1.09 33.00 -10.59
C PHE A 2 -1.84 31.77 -11.13
N TYR A 3 -3.07 31.55 -10.66
CA TYR A 3 -3.90 30.41 -11.04
C TYR A 3 -4.14 30.31 -12.56
N LYS A 4 -4.51 31.43 -13.19
CA LYS A 4 -4.77 31.49 -14.64
C LYS A 4 -3.49 31.19 -15.43
N ARG A 5 -2.37 31.80 -15.04
CA ARG A 5 -1.06 31.53 -15.64
C ARG A 5 -0.66 30.05 -15.51
N LYS A 6 -0.94 29.42 -14.38
CA LYS A 6 -0.67 27.99 -14.16
C LYS A 6 -1.53 27.10 -15.06
N SER A 7 -2.83 27.39 -15.16
CA SER A 7 -3.74 26.71 -16.08
C SER A 7 -3.23 26.78 -17.52
N GLU A 8 -2.81 27.97 -17.96
CA GLU A 8 -2.23 28.19 -19.29
C GLU A 8 -0.91 27.43 -19.48
N ALA A 9 -0.02 27.43 -18.49
CA ALA A 9 1.24 26.70 -18.55
C ALA A 9 1.03 25.18 -18.66
N ILE A 10 0.11 24.61 -17.89
CA ILE A 10 -0.25 23.18 -17.96
C ILE A 10 -0.85 22.86 -19.33
N ALA A 11 -1.75 23.70 -19.85
CA ALA A 11 -2.33 23.52 -21.17
C ALA A 11 -1.25 23.55 -22.27
N GLN A 12 -0.30 24.50 -22.21
CA GLN A 12 0.81 24.59 -23.15
C GLN A 12 1.75 23.38 -23.08
N GLN A 13 2.01 22.86 -21.87
CA GLN A 13 2.83 21.66 -21.68
C GLN A 13 2.14 20.41 -22.23
N ALA A 14 0.82 20.26 -22.02
CA ALA A 14 0.07 19.09 -22.45
C ALA A 14 -0.23 19.09 -23.95
N PHE A 15 -0.46 20.25 -24.56
CA PHE A 15 -0.90 20.39 -25.94
C PHE A 15 -0.06 19.65 -27.00
N PRO A 16 1.30 19.74 -27.03
CA PRO A 16 2.09 19.01 -28.03
C PRO A 16 1.91 17.50 -27.91
N VAL A 17 1.92 16.97 -26.68
CA VAL A 17 1.73 15.53 -26.42
C VAL A 17 0.34 15.07 -26.86
N LEU A 18 -0.71 15.86 -26.57
CA LEU A 18 -2.06 15.54 -27.01
C LEU A 18 -2.19 15.49 -28.53
N LYS A 19 -1.54 16.43 -29.25
CA LYS A 19 -1.54 16.48 -30.70
C LYS A 19 -0.80 15.29 -31.32
N ASP A 20 0.35 14.94 -30.75
CA ASP A 20 1.15 13.80 -31.21
C ASP A 20 0.40 12.47 -31.02
N VAL A 21 -0.26 12.31 -29.87
CA VAL A 21 -1.09 11.13 -29.58
C VAL A 21 -2.30 11.06 -30.51
N LEU A 22 -2.97 12.19 -30.78
CA LEU A 22 -4.09 12.23 -31.71
C LEU A 22 -3.66 11.86 -33.14
N ASN A 23 -2.52 12.36 -33.61
CA ASN A 23 -2.02 12.05 -34.94
C ASN A 23 -1.57 10.59 -35.09
N THR A 24 -0.94 10.03 -34.05
CA THR A 24 -0.38 8.66 -34.11
C THR A 24 -1.44 7.59 -33.84
N ARG A 25 -2.37 7.86 -32.91
CA ARG A 25 -3.28 6.84 -32.33
C ARG A 25 -4.73 7.31 -32.19
N GLY A 26 -5.12 8.42 -32.80
CA GLY A 26 -6.44 9.05 -32.61
C GLY A 26 -7.65 8.20 -32.97
N SER A 27 -7.49 7.18 -33.82
CA SER A 27 -8.57 6.23 -34.17
C SER A 27 -8.77 5.12 -33.13
N GLN A 28 -7.77 4.85 -32.27
CA GLN A 28 -7.80 3.76 -31.29
C GLN A 28 -7.92 4.26 -29.84
N VAL A 29 -7.62 5.53 -29.58
CA VAL A 29 -7.56 6.10 -28.23
C VAL A 29 -8.59 7.22 -28.06
N GLU A 30 -9.63 6.97 -27.29
CA GLU A 30 -10.66 7.98 -26.96
C GLU A 30 -10.30 8.82 -25.73
N GLN A 31 -9.67 8.17 -24.74
CA GLN A 31 -9.28 8.78 -23.47
C GLN A 31 -7.77 8.66 -23.25
N ILE A 32 -7.17 9.73 -22.74
CA ILE A 32 -5.77 9.77 -22.33
C ILE A 32 -5.70 9.96 -20.81
N VAL A 33 -4.75 9.26 -20.19
CA VAL A 33 -4.46 9.42 -18.76
C VAL A 33 -3.29 10.39 -18.62
N VAL A 34 -3.52 11.49 -17.90
CA VAL A 34 -2.50 12.49 -17.59
C VAL A 34 -2.15 12.36 -16.10
N PRO A 35 -0.89 12.02 -15.76
CA PRO A 35 -0.47 12.01 -14.37
C PRO A 35 -0.25 13.43 -13.89
N PHE A 36 -0.74 13.71 -12.67
CA PHE A 36 -0.46 14.94 -11.94
C PHE A 36 0.16 14.61 -10.60
N THR A 37 1.08 15.43 -10.14
CA THR A 37 1.67 15.29 -8.82
C THR A 37 1.96 16.64 -8.18
N ASP A 38 1.80 16.72 -6.87
CA ASP A 38 2.23 17.83 -6.02
C ASP A 38 3.60 17.56 -5.34
N GLY A 39 4.24 16.44 -5.69
CA GLY A 39 5.49 15.94 -5.10
C GLY A 39 5.29 14.86 -4.02
N VAL A 40 4.08 14.73 -3.46
CA VAL A 40 3.76 13.71 -2.44
C VAL A 40 2.72 12.74 -2.98
N HIS A 41 1.63 13.25 -3.53
CA HIS A 41 0.55 12.46 -4.08
C HIS A 41 0.59 12.50 -5.61
N GLY A 42 0.31 11.36 -6.24
CA GLY A 42 0.20 11.20 -7.68
C GLY A 42 -1.23 10.82 -8.05
N ILE A 43 -1.88 11.61 -8.90
CA ILE A 43 -3.25 11.37 -9.35
C ILE A 43 -3.25 11.19 -10.86
N GLN A 44 -3.90 10.12 -11.32
CA GLN A 44 -4.07 9.82 -12.73
C GLN A 44 -5.42 10.35 -13.19
N VAL A 45 -5.41 11.34 -14.09
CA VAL A 45 -6.62 12.01 -14.56
C VAL A 45 -6.94 11.55 -15.97
N ALA A 46 -8.08 10.90 -16.16
CA ALA A 46 -8.58 10.54 -17.48
C ALA A 46 -9.23 11.75 -18.16
N VAL A 47 -8.82 12.04 -19.40
CA VAL A 47 -9.32 13.18 -20.18
C VAL A 47 -9.72 12.69 -21.57
N GLN A 48 -10.82 13.20 -22.13
CA GLN A 48 -11.20 12.89 -23.52
C GLN A 48 -10.25 13.59 -24.49
N LEU A 49 -9.58 12.81 -25.34
CA LEU A 49 -8.50 13.30 -26.21
C LEU A 49 -8.98 14.35 -27.22
N LYS A 50 -10.09 14.09 -27.91
CA LYS A 50 -10.65 15.00 -28.92
C LYS A 50 -10.97 16.38 -28.34
N LYS A 51 -11.71 16.40 -27.23
CA LYS A 51 -12.09 17.62 -26.50
C LYS A 51 -10.87 18.37 -25.96
N ALA A 52 -9.84 17.64 -25.50
CA ALA A 52 -8.60 18.24 -25.01
C ALA A 52 -7.81 18.95 -26.13
N VAL A 53 -7.77 18.37 -27.34
CA VAL A 53 -7.08 19.00 -28.49
C VAL A 53 -7.87 20.21 -29.01
N GLU A 54 -9.20 20.09 -29.16
CA GLU A 54 -10.07 21.18 -29.60
C GLU A 54 -10.00 22.40 -28.67
N SER A 55 -9.92 22.16 -27.35
CA SER A 55 -9.79 23.19 -26.32
C SER A 55 -8.34 23.68 -26.10
N LYS A 56 -7.38 23.29 -26.94
CA LYS A 56 -5.95 23.64 -26.81
C LYS A 56 -5.35 23.26 -25.45
N GLY A 57 -5.78 22.14 -24.86
CA GLY A 57 -5.29 21.63 -23.59
C GLY A 57 -6.03 22.16 -22.35
N GLN A 58 -6.97 23.10 -22.47
CA GLN A 58 -7.70 23.66 -21.33
C GLN A 58 -8.58 22.62 -20.62
N GLU A 59 -9.11 21.63 -21.36
CA GLU A 59 -9.90 20.55 -20.75
C GLU A 59 -9.08 19.70 -19.76
N VAL A 60 -7.75 19.58 -19.97
CA VAL A 60 -6.87 18.82 -19.08
C VAL A 60 -6.86 19.44 -17.68
N PHE A 61 -6.78 20.77 -17.59
CA PHE A 61 -6.77 21.46 -16.30
C PHE A 61 -8.14 21.41 -15.61
N LYS A 62 -9.25 21.55 -16.35
CA LYS A 62 -10.61 21.39 -15.79
C LYS A 62 -10.85 19.97 -15.26
N ALA A 63 -10.41 18.96 -16.02
CA ALA A 63 -10.50 17.58 -15.58
C ALA A 63 -9.65 17.35 -14.32
N PHE A 64 -8.46 17.94 -14.27
CA PHE A 64 -7.61 17.92 -13.08
C PHE A 64 -8.31 18.51 -11.84
N GLU A 65 -8.85 19.73 -11.93
CA GLU A 65 -9.55 20.38 -10.81
C GLU A 65 -10.67 19.49 -10.24
N LYS A 66 -11.51 18.94 -11.13
CA LYS A 66 -12.62 18.08 -10.75
C LYS A 66 -12.15 16.80 -10.08
N ASN A 67 -11.19 16.10 -10.69
CA ASN A 67 -10.74 14.80 -10.19
C ASN A 67 -10.00 14.93 -8.87
N VAL A 68 -9.14 15.94 -8.73
CA VAL A 68 -8.45 16.23 -7.46
C VAL A 68 -9.45 16.52 -6.35
N THR A 69 -10.43 17.38 -6.62
CA THR A 69 -11.45 17.75 -5.64
C THR A 69 -12.23 16.52 -5.16
N LEU A 70 -12.69 15.69 -6.10
CA LEU A 70 -13.44 14.47 -5.76
C LEU A 70 -12.56 13.48 -5.00
N TYR A 71 -11.32 13.28 -5.43
CA TYR A 71 -10.39 12.36 -4.78
C TYR A 71 -10.13 12.75 -3.32
N LEU A 72 -9.83 14.02 -3.06
CA LEU A 72 -9.53 14.51 -1.71
C LEU A 72 -10.77 14.46 -0.80
N ILE A 73 -11.95 14.78 -1.32
CA ILE A 73 -13.20 14.69 -0.55
C ILE A 73 -13.49 13.25 -0.19
N ASP A 74 -13.42 12.32 -1.15
CA ASP A 74 -13.66 10.90 -0.89
C ASP A 74 -12.68 10.33 0.13
N ASP A 75 -11.39 10.70 0.03
CA ASP A 75 -10.37 10.21 0.95
C ASP A 75 -10.57 10.71 2.38
N ALA A 76 -10.81 12.01 2.54
CA ALA A 76 -11.12 12.59 3.83
C ALA A 76 -12.45 12.06 4.41
N TRP A 77 -13.44 11.80 3.57
CA TRP A 77 -14.70 11.21 4.01
C TRP A 77 -14.53 9.76 4.49
N LYS A 78 -13.73 8.96 3.79
CA LYS A 78 -13.37 7.59 4.23
C LYS A 78 -12.70 7.61 5.59
N GLU A 79 -11.74 8.52 5.80
CA GLU A 79 -11.06 8.65 7.09
C GLU A 79 -12.03 9.14 8.18
N HIS A 80 -12.87 10.13 7.88
CA HIS A 80 -13.87 10.61 8.83
C HIS A 80 -14.85 9.52 9.26
N LEU A 81 -15.31 8.65 8.36
CA LEU A 81 -16.17 7.51 8.73
C LEU A 81 -15.44 6.56 9.69
N ARG A 82 -14.13 6.36 9.50
CA ARG A 82 -13.32 5.56 10.42
C ARG A 82 -13.21 6.23 11.79
N GLU A 83 -12.90 7.52 11.83
CA GLU A 83 -12.85 8.30 13.09
C GLU A 83 -14.20 8.27 13.82
N MET A 84 -15.31 8.33 13.10
CA MET A 84 -16.66 8.25 13.65
C MET A 84 -16.97 6.88 14.27
N ASP A 85 -16.49 5.80 13.66
CA ASP A 85 -16.61 4.45 14.21
C ASP A 85 -15.75 4.28 15.49
N GLU A 86 -14.53 4.83 15.49
CA GLU A 86 -13.66 4.86 16.67
C GLU A 86 -14.27 5.70 17.81
N LEU A 87 -14.82 6.88 17.48
CA LEU A 87 -15.54 7.74 18.41
C LEU A 87 -16.74 7.02 19.04
N LYS A 88 -17.52 6.28 18.24
CA LYS A 88 -18.67 5.53 18.74
C LYS A 88 -18.28 4.47 19.78
N GLN A 89 -17.12 3.85 19.63
CA GLN A 89 -16.57 2.91 20.62
C GLN A 89 -16.06 3.66 21.86
N SER A 90 -15.33 4.76 21.67
CA SER A 90 -14.78 5.58 22.75
C SER A 90 -15.86 6.14 23.68
N VAL A 91 -16.96 6.67 23.12
CA VAL A 91 -18.06 7.29 23.85
C VAL A 91 -18.77 6.30 24.80
N GLN A 92 -18.68 4.98 24.56
CA GLN A 92 -19.21 4.00 25.51
C GLN A 92 -18.53 4.11 26.89
N ASN A 93 -17.27 4.56 26.94
CA ASN A 93 -16.56 4.80 28.18
C ASN A 93 -17.04 6.06 28.92
N ALA A 94 -17.69 7.02 28.23
CA ALA A 94 -18.21 8.24 28.85
C ALA A 94 -19.35 7.95 29.86
N VAL A 95 -19.97 6.77 29.78
CA VAL A 95 -20.93 6.28 30.78
C VAL A 95 -20.30 6.19 32.16
N TYR A 96 -19.02 5.84 32.27
CA TYR A 96 -18.30 5.79 33.54
C TYR A 96 -18.09 7.19 34.15
N GLU A 97 -18.09 8.25 33.34
CA GLU A 97 -17.98 9.65 33.76
C GLU A 97 -19.34 10.29 34.11
N GLN A 98 -20.44 9.52 34.08
CA GLN A 98 -21.81 10.01 34.30
C GLN A 98 -22.26 11.12 33.32
N LYS A 99 -21.62 11.21 32.15
CA LYS A 99 -22.05 12.11 31.07
C LYS A 99 -23.05 11.38 30.16
N ASP A 100 -23.89 12.14 29.48
CA ASP A 100 -24.78 11.58 28.44
C ASP A 100 -23.93 11.20 27.20
N PRO A 101 -23.76 9.90 26.90
CA PRO A 101 -22.94 9.47 25.76
C PRO A 101 -23.49 10.00 24.43
N LEU A 102 -24.81 10.15 24.29
CA LEU A 102 -25.40 10.67 23.06
C LEU A 102 -25.00 12.12 22.81
N LEU A 103 -24.92 12.90 23.88
CA LEU A 103 -24.54 14.31 23.81
C LEU A 103 -23.05 14.46 23.49
N VAL A 104 -22.19 13.67 24.15
CA VAL A 104 -20.73 13.64 23.88
C VAL A 104 -20.47 13.27 22.42
N TYR A 105 -21.09 12.19 21.94
CA TYR A 105 -20.97 11.77 20.55
C TYR A 105 -21.35 12.90 19.58
N LYS A 106 -22.46 13.60 19.81
CA LYS A 106 -22.91 14.69 18.92
C LYS A 106 -21.90 15.84 18.87
N PHE A 107 -21.36 16.26 20.02
CA PHE A 107 -20.40 17.36 20.06
C PHE A 107 -19.05 16.97 19.45
N GLU A 108 -18.51 15.82 19.79
CA GLU A 108 -17.22 15.36 19.25
C GLU A 108 -17.32 15.04 17.75
N ALA A 109 -18.39 14.39 17.30
CA ALA A 109 -18.62 14.12 15.87
C ALA A 109 -18.67 15.41 15.04
N PHE A 110 -19.36 16.44 15.56
CA PHE A 110 -19.43 17.74 14.87
C PHE A 110 -18.05 18.41 14.79
N GLU A 111 -17.26 18.31 15.86
CA GLU A 111 -15.91 18.87 15.88
C GLU A 111 -14.98 18.14 14.89
N LEU A 112 -15.04 16.81 14.83
CA LEU A 112 -14.33 16.00 13.82
C LEU A 112 -14.73 16.40 12.40
N PHE A 113 -16.03 16.54 12.14
CA PHE A 113 -16.50 16.99 10.82
C PHE A 113 -15.98 18.37 10.45
N ARG A 114 -15.97 19.33 11.39
CA ARG A 114 -15.42 20.67 11.17
C ARG A 114 -13.93 20.63 10.86
N GLN A 115 -13.18 19.80 11.56
CA GLN A 115 -11.74 19.61 11.34
C GLN A 115 -11.46 18.94 9.98
N MET A 116 -12.25 17.93 9.60
CA MET A 116 -12.18 17.31 8.27
C MET A 116 -12.38 18.36 7.17
N LEU A 117 -13.43 19.19 7.26
CA LEU A 117 -13.67 20.26 6.27
C LEU A 117 -12.50 21.24 6.17
N ALA A 118 -11.91 21.64 7.29
CA ALA A 118 -10.76 22.54 7.30
C ALA A 118 -9.53 21.90 6.63
N THR A 119 -9.30 20.62 6.90
CA THR A 119 -8.20 19.83 6.32
C THR A 119 -8.37 19.68 4.81
N VAL A 120 -9.55 19.25 4.35
CA VAL A 120 -9.86 19.14 2.91
C VAL A 120 -9.63 20.45 2.17
N ASN A 121 -10.11 21.57 2.71
CA ASN A 121 -9.93 22.88 2.08
C ASN A 121 -8.44 23.25 1.97
N LYS A 122 -7.65 22.99 3.01
CA LYS A 122 -6.21 23.28 3.03
C LYS A 122 -5.46 22.41 2.02
N GLU A 123 -5.76 21.12 1.97
CA GLU A 123 -5.13 20.16 1.07
C GLU A 123 -5.50 20.43 -0.38
N LEU A 124 -6.78 20.70 -0.67
CA LEU A 124 -7.26 21.02 -2.01
C LEU A 124 -6.56 22.27 -2.54
N VAL A 125 -6.51 23.34 -1.76
CA VAL A 125 -5.80 24.57 -2.17
C VAL A 125 -4.30 24.28 -2.35
N SER A 126 -3.67 23.57 -1.42
CA SER A 126 -2.26 23.19 -1.54
C SER A 126 -1.99 22.42 -2.84
N PHE A 127 -2.82 21.41 -3.14
CA PHE A 127 -2.68 20.56 -4.31
C PHE A 127 -2.97 21.32 -5.61
N LEU A 128 -4.01 22.16 -5.66
CA LEU A 128 -4.29 22.98 -6.85
C LEU A 128 -3.17 23.99 -7.11
N PHE A 129 -2.46 24.48 -6.09
CA PHE A 129 -1.35 25.41 -6.26
C PHE A 129 -0.01 24.73 -6.57
N ARG A 130 0.29 23.55 -6.01
CA ARG A 130 1.55 22.82 -6.23
C ARG A 130 1.49 21.78 -7.34
N GLY A 131 0.33 21.17 -7.53
CA GLY A 131 0.11 20.05 -8.45
C GLY A 131 0.34 20.43 -9.92
N GLY A 132 1.19 19.67 -10.60
CA GLY A 132 1.49 19.88 -12.02
C GLY A 132 1.68 18.56 -12.75
N ILE A 133 1.81 18.63 -14.07
CA ILE A 133 2.22 17.46 -14.85
C ILE A 133 3.72 17.28 -14.59
N PRO A 134 4.16 16.10 -14.12
CA PRO A 134 5.58 15.85 -13.91
C PRO A 134 6.29 16.02 -15.25
N VAL A 135 7.09 17.08 -15.37
CA VAL A 135 7.98 17.20 -16.51
C VAL A 135 9.05 16.14 -16.28
N GLN A 136 9.19 15.18 -17.20
CA GLN A 136 10.40 14.35 -17.28
C GLN A 136 11.58 15.26 -17.67
N GLN A 137 11.96 16.20 -16.80
CA GLN A 137 13.22 16.91 -16.84
C GLN A 137 14.25 16.01 -16.18
N GLN A 138 14.60 14.94 -16.90
CA GLN A 138 15.87 14.21 -16.88
C GLN A 138 15.61 12.74 -17.22
N PRO A 139 16.32 12.17 -18.22
CA PRO A 139 16.66 10.76 -18.23
C PRO A 139 17.71 10.53 -17.14
N ASP A 140 17.39 10.85 -15.89
CA ASP A 140 18.25 10.54 -14.77
C ASP A 140 18.08 9.06 -14.50
N GLU A 141 19.00 8.33 -15.12
CA GLU A 141 19.39 6.98 -14.79
C GLU A 141 18.19 6.03 -14.66
N ILE A 142 17.92 5.29 -15.74
CA ILE A 142 17.64 3.87 -15.58
C ILE A 142 18.86 3.29 -14.85
N ARG A 143 18.93 3.48 -13.52
CA ARG A 143 19.81 2.73 -12.66
C ARG A 143 19.32 1.31 -12.85
N GLU A 144 20.10 0.51 -13.58
CA GLU A 144 20.07 -0.93 -13.41
C GLU A 144 19.93 -1.16 -11.91
N ALA A 145 18.85 -1.82 -11.52
CA ALA A 145 18.61 -2.14 -10.13
C ALA A 145 19.83 -2.94 -9.67
N LYS A 146 20.79 -2.27 -9.00
CA LYS A 146 21.87 -2.95 -8.31
C LYS A 146 21.14 -3.97 -7.43
N PRO A 147 21.34 -5.28 -7.64
CA PRO A 147 20.66 -6.27 -6.84
C PRO A 147 20.95 -5.90 -5.39
N GLN A 148 19.88 -5.68 -4.63
CA GLN A 148 20.01 -5.42 -3.20
C GLN A 148 20.92 -6.52 -2.66
N PRO A 149 22.02 -6.18 -1.96
CA PRO A 149 22.85 -7.20 -1.35
C PRO A 149 21.93 -8.02 -0.46
N ARG A 150 21.75 -9.30 -0.84
CA ARG A 150 20.99 -10.25 -0.04
C ARG A 150 21.62 -10.20 1.35
N THR A 151 20.87 -9.72 2.33
CA THR A 151 21.28 -9.82 3.71
C THR A 151 21.42 -11.30 4.02
N ASP A 152 22.66 -11.78 4.15
CA ASP A 152 22.95 -13.12 4.60
C ASP A 152 22.46 -13.25 6.05
N PHE A 153 21.22 -13.74 6.22
CA PHE A 153 20.61 -14.00 7.52
C PHE A 153 21.29 -15.13 8.31
N LYS A 154 22.45 -15.63 7.88
CA LYS A 154 23.16 -16.74 8.54
C LYS A 154 23.64 -16.42 9.96
N ASN A 155 23.73 -15.14 10.33
CA ASN A 155 24.26 -14.72 11.64
C ASN A 155 23.30 -13.84 12.47
N VAL A 156 22.01 -13.77 12.12
CA VAL A 156 21.04 -13.05 12.96
C VAL A 156 20.73 -13.89 14.20
N LYS A 157 21.47 -13.63 15.29
CA LYS A 157 21.10 -14.08 16.62
C LYS A 157 19.94 -13.23 17.10
N THR A 158 18.73 -13.81 17.10
CA THR A 158 17.59 -13.21 17.77
C THR A 158 17.82 -13.27 19.28
N SER A 159 18.23 -12.17 19.91
CA SER A 159 18.06 -12.01 21.36
C SER A 159 16.59 -11.66 21.64
N LYS A 160 15.70 -12.62 21.43
CA LYS A 160 14.35 -12.53 21.98
C LYS A 160 14.47 -12.98 23.42
N ALA A 161 14.58 -12.01 24.33
CA ALA A 161 14.25 -12.26 25.72
C ALA A 161 12.76 -12.61 25.74
N GLU A 162 12.44 -13.90 25.86
CA GLU A 162 11.11 -14.33 26.27
C GLU A 162 10.85 -13.74 27.64
N LEU A 163 10.09 -12.65 27.65
CA LEU A 163 9.38 -12.17 28.82
C LEU A 163 8.34 -13.24 29.18
N VAL A 164 8.78 -14.22 29.96
CA VAL A 164 7.89 -15.09 30.73
C VAL A 164 7.48 -14.29 31.96
N HIS A 165 6.25 -13.80 31.96
CA HIS A 165 5.61 -13.25 33.14
C HIS A 165 4.88 -14.37 33.87
N GLU A 166 5.47 -14.88 34.95
CA GLU A 166 4.72 -15.57 36.00
C GLU A 166 5.26 -15.17 37.38
N GLY A 167 4.35 -14.57 38.17
CA GLY A 167 4.13 -14.91 39.59
C GLY A 167 5.30 -14.92 40.57
N ALA A 168 5.30 -13.91 41.44
CA ALA A 168 5.59 -13.97 42.88
C ALA A 168 6.94 -14.60 43.35
N GLY A 169 7.86 -13.71 43.74
CA GLY A 169 8.73 -13.86 44.92
C GLY A 169 9.75 -15.01 44.93
N GLY A 170 11.01 -14.71 44.62
CA GLY A 170 12.12 -15.64 44.90
C GLY A 170 13.47 -15.10 44.42
N VAL A 171 14.45 -15.05 45.34
CA VAL A 171 15.86 -14.68 45.15
C VAL A 171 16.56 -15.52 44.06
N PRO A 172 17.50 -14.95 43.27
CA PRO A 172 18.20 -15.72 42.24
C PRO A 172 19.34 -16.54 42.86
N VAL A 173 19.33 -17.86 42.59
CA VAL A 173 20.45 -18.77 42.84
C VAL A 173 21.02 -19.18 41.48
N ASP A 174 22.33 -19.01 41.31
CA ASP A 174 23.08 -19.33 40.09
C ASP A 174 23.38 -20.84 40.05
N ASP A 175 22.87 -21.57 39.04
CA ASP A 175 23.06 -23.03 38.88
C ASP A 175 23.93 -23.31 37.64
N THR A 176 25.12 -23.89 37.88
CA THR A 176 26.27 -23.97 36.95
C THR A 176 26.36 -25.31 36.20
N ARG A 177 25.27 -25.86 35.65
CA ARG A 177 25.31 -27.17 34.99
C ARG A 177 25.35 -27.10 33.46
N GLU A 178 26.44 -27.58 32.88
CA GLU A 178 26.65 -27.70 31.42
C GLU A 178 25.68 -28.72 30.79
N LEU A 179 24.85 -28.23 29.86
CA LEU A 179 23.93 -29.04 29.05
C LEU A 179 24.68 -29.68 27.86
N GLN A 180 24.84 -31.01 27.90
CA GLN A 180 25.31 -31.80 26.76
C GLN A 180 24.30 -31.77 25.61
N ARG A 181 24.74 -31.36 24.41
CA ARG A 181 23.92 -31.32 23.19
C ARG A 181 23.82 -32.71 22.55
N SER A 182 22.60 -33.21 22.37
CA SER A 182 22.33 -34.43 21.62
C SER A 182 22.41 -34.18 20.09
N THR A 183 23.02 -35.10 19.37
CA THR A 183 23.12 -35.04 17.90
C THR A 183 21.82 -35.52 17.23
N PRO A 184 21.38 -34.88 16.12
CA PRO A 184 20.10 -35.20 15.50
C PRO A 184 20.11 -36.56 14.77
N VAL A 185 19.08 -37.36 15.06
CA VAL A 185 18.83 -38.68 14.45
C VAL A 185 18.40 -38.52 12.98
N ARG A 186 19.07 -39.23 12.07
CA ARG A 186 18.79 -39.21 10.63
C ARG A 186 17.67 -40.21 10.31
N VAL A 187 16.52 -39.71 9.87
CA VAL A 187 15.37 -40.55 9.47
C VAL A 187 15.61 -41.07 8.06
N GLU A 188 15.71 -42.38 7.88
CA GLU A 188 15.80 -43.00 6.56
C GLU A 188 14.48 -42.88 5.79
N GLN A 189 14.59 -42.62 4.48
CA GLN A 189 13.47 -42.34 3.60
C GLN A 189 12.62 -43.61 3.38
N LYS A 190 11.36 -43.60 3.82
CA LYS A 190 10.43 -44.72 3.60
C LYS A 190 10.05 -44.81 2.12
N ILE A 191 10.39 -45.93 1.48
CA ILE A 191 10.05 -46.23 0.08
C ILE A 191 8.54 -46.42 -0.07
N GLY A 192 7.93 -45.71 -1.02
CA GLY A 192 6.49 -45.75 -1.29
C GLY A 192 6.05 -46.98 -2.09
N ARG A 193 4.79 -47.38 -1.92
CA ARG A 193 4.21 -48.61 -2.51
C ARG A 193 4.36 -48.70 -4.05
N ASN A 194 4.39 -47.58 -4.76
CA ASN A 194 4.51 -47.52 -6.22
C ASN A 194 5.93 -47.18 -6.72
N ASP A 195 6.89 -46.91 -5.82
CA ASP A 195 8.26 -46.55 -6.18
C ASP A 195 9.02 -47.74 -6.79
N PRO A 196 10.08 -47.51 -7.58
CA PRO A 196 10.93 -48.58 -8.08
C PRO A 196 11.50 -49.39 -6.92
N CYS A 197 11.42 -50.72 -7.02
CA CYS A 197 11.87 -51.59 -5.96
C CYS A 197 13.40 -51.51 -5.80
N PRO A 198 13.94 -51.36 -4.58
CA PRO A 198 15.38 -51.17 -4.35
C PRO A 198 16.23 -52.40 -4.69
N CYS A 199 15.63 -53.56 -4.96
CA CYS A 199 16.33 -54.77 -5.41
C CYS A 199 16.79 -54.72 -6.88
N GLY A 200 16.53 -53.62 -7.60
CA GLY A 200 16.98 -53.45 -8.98
C GLY A 200 16.21 -54.27 -10.02
N SER A 201 15.10 -54.90 -9.64
CA SER A 201 14.30 -55.77 -10.53
C SER A 201 13.48 -55.03 -11.61
N GLY A 202 13.53 -53.69 -11.63
CA GLY A 202 12.76 -52.85 -12.56
C GLY A 202 11.24 -52.81 -12.31
N LYS A 203 10.73 -53.54 -11.31
CA LYS A 203 9.30 -53.59 -10.95
C LYS A 203 8.98 -52.58 -9.83
N LYS A 204 7.73 -52.10 -9.77
CA LYS A 204 7.23 -51.27 -8.65
C LYS A 204 7.25 -52.06 -7.35
N TYR A 205 7.51 -51.40 -6.22
CA TYR A 205 7.68 -52.02 -4.89
C TYR A 205 6.54 -52.99 -4.54
N LYS A 206 5.28 -52.58 -4.73
CA LYS A 206 4.09 -53.42 -4.52
C LYS A 206 4.03 -54.75 -5.30
N ASN A 207 4.73 -54.83 -6.43
CA ASN A 207 4.75 -56.01 -7.30
C ASN A 207 6.05 -56.83 -7.12
N CYS A 208 6.87 -56.47 -6.14
CA CYS A 208 8.10 -57.16 -5.79
C CYS A 208 8.18 -57.35 -4.26
N HIS A 209 9.02 -56.58 -3.56
CA HIS A 209 9.22 -56.75 -2.12
C HIS A 209 8.06 -56.25 -1.24
N GLY A 210 7.10 -55.52 -1.83
CA GLY A 210 5.86 -55.09 -1.19
C GLY A 210 4.64 -55.97 -1.51
N VAL A 211 4.83 -57.15 -2.12
CA VAL A 211 3.73 -58.09 -2.39
C VAL A 211 3.26 -58.70 -1.07
N GLY A 212 2.01 -58.45 -0.69
CA GLY A 212 1.41 -58.92 0.57
C GLY A 212 1.37 -57.88 1.69
N MET A 213 1.95 -56.69 1.49
CA MET A 213 1.71 -55.54 2.36
C MET A 213 0.43 -54.83 1.88
N ALA A 214 -0.67 -55.04 2.60
CA ALA A 214 -1.94 -54.34 2.39
C ALA A 214 -1.83 -52.87 2.78
#